data_AF-A0A316S5N0-F1
#
_entry.id   AF-A0A316S5N0-F1
#
_cell.length_a   1.000
_cell.length_b   1.000
_cell.length_c   1.000
_cell.angle_alpha   90.00
_cell.angle_beta   90.00
_cell.angle_gamma   90.00
#
_symmetry.space_group_name_H-M   'P 1'
#
loop_
_entity.id
_entity.type
_entity.pdbx_description
1 polymer ?
#
loop_
_entity_poly.entity_id
_entity_poly.type
_entity_poly.pdbx_seq_one_letter_code
_entity_poly.pdbx_strand_id
1 'polypeptide(L)' 'MQKFIAYNKLSKKKQKEINVQKRKTWGNIKPIIKIKPSAKLYNRNNRKQAPMNFNYPSVLVFYT' A
#
# COMPACT_ATOMS: atom_id res chain seq x y z
N MET A 1 -8.87 28.23 -31.55
CA MET A 1 -9.10 27.24 -30.48
C MET A 1 -8.74 25.86 -30.98
N GLN A 2 -8.05 25.05 -30.18
CA GLN A 2 -7.74 23.67 -30.56
C GLN A 2 -9.01 22.83 -30.49
N LYS A 3 -9.27 22.00 -31.50
CA LYS A 3 -10.47 21.14 -31.52
C LYS A 3 -10.39 20.16 -30.34
N PHE A 4 -11.49 20.01 -29.61
CA PHE A 4 -11.59 19.04 -28.53
C PHE A 4 -11.59 17.63 -29.12
N ILE A 5 -10.72 16.77 -28.60
CA ILE A 5 -10.62 15.36 -28.97
C ILE A 5 -10.76 14.53 -27.70
N ALA A 6 -11.71 13.59 -27.70
CA ALA A 6 -11.90 12.68 -26.59
C ALA A 6 -10.65 11.81 -26.36
N TYR A 7 -10.32 11.54 -25.10
CA TYR A 7 -9.11 10.80 -24.70
C TYR A 7 -8.92 9.46 -25.44
N ASN A 8 -10.00 8.69 -25.60
CA ASN A 8 -9.99 7.38 -26.26
C ASN A 8 -9.63 7.45 -27.75
N LYS A 9 -9.77 8.63 -28.38
CA LYS A 9 -9.50 8.87 -29.80
C LYS A 9 -8.12 9.48 -30.03
N LEU A 10 -7.36 9.76 -28.97
CA LEU A 10 -5.98 10.24 -29.09
C LEU A 10 -5.03 9.11 -29.48
N SER A 11 -3.91 9.46 -30.10
CA SER A 11 -2.83 8.49 -30.34
C SER A 11 -2.28 7.96 -29.01
N LYS A 12 -1.78 6.71 -29.01
CA LYS A 12 -1.19 6.08 -27.82
C LYS A 12 -0.07 6.93 -27.21
N LYS A 13 0.72 7.62 -28.05
CA LYS A 13 1.78 8.54 -27.61
C LYS A 13 1.21 9.71 -26.80
N LYS A 14 0.13 10.34 -27.29
CA LYS A 14 -0.47 11.48 -26.60
C LYS A 14 -1.19 11.08 -25.31
N GLN A 15 -1.85 9.93 -25.32
CA GLN A 15 -2.43 9.34 -24.10
C GLN A 15 -1.35 9.11 -23.02
N LYS A 16 -0.17 8.60 -23.40
CA LYS A 16 0.96 8.41 -22.49
C LYS A 16 1.43 9.72 -21.89
N GLU A 17 1.61 10.78 -22.68
CA GLU A 17 1.98 12.12 -22.18
C GLU A 17 0.96 12.64 -21.15
N ILE A 18 -0.33 12.56 -21.46
CA ILE A 18 -1.41 12.97 -20.55
C ILE A 18 -1.40 12.14 -19.27
N ASN A 19 -1.19 10.83 -19.36
CA ASN A 19 -1.16 9.96 -18.19
C ASN A 19 0.06 10.22 -17.31
N VAL A 20 1.22 10.53 -17.90
CA VAL A 20 2.40 10.96 -17.16
C VAL A 20 2.12 12.27 -16.42
N GLN A 21 1.45 13.23 -17.06
CA GLN A 21 1.04 14.48 -16.41
C GLN A 21 0.00 14.26 -15.29
N LYS A 22 -0.93 13.32 -15.47
CA LYS A 22 -1.96 12.97 -14.46
C LYS A 22 -1.40 12.20 -13.29
N ARG A 23 -0.40 11.33 -13.52
CA ARG A 23 0.27 10.56 -12.47
C ARG A 23 1.08 11.52 -11.59
N LYS A 24 0.62 11.71 -10.36
CA LYS A 24 1.39 12.37 -9.30
C LYS A 24 2.12 11.32 -8.47
N THR A 25 2.84 11.77 -7.45
CA THR A 25 3.31 10.88 -6.38
C THR A 25 2.11 10.27 -5.66
N TRP A 26 2.33 9.20 -4.88
CA TRP A 26 1.32 8.61 -3.98
C TRP A 26 0.82 9.59 -2.89
N GLY A 27 1.24 10.85 -2.93
CA GLY A 27 0.91 11.89 -1.97
C GLY A 27 1.43 11.52 -0.59
N ASN A 28 0.52 11.49 0.37
CA ASN A 28 0.81 11.16 1.77
C ASN A 28 0.76 9.64 2.06
N ILE A 29 0.43 8.82 1.07
CA ILE A 29 0.35 7.36 1.23
C ILE A 29 1.75 6.79 1.03
N LYS A 30 2.37 6.35 2.14
CA LYS A 30 3.56 5.51 2.07
C LYS A 30 3.09 4.11 1.64
N PRO A 31 3.57 3.57 0.50
CA PRO A 31 3.20 2.21 0.07
C PRO A 31 3.65 1.12 1.06
N ILE A 32 4.49 1.49 2.04
CA ILE A 32 4.86 0.66 3.17
C ILE A 32 3.82 0.83 4.27
N ILE A 33 2.86 -0.11 4.32
CA ILE A 33 1.78 -0.15 5.33
C ILE A 33 2.34 -0.41 6.74
N LYS A 34 3.57 -0.95 6.86
CA LYS A 34 4.24 -1.21 8.15
C LYS A 34 5.68 -0.74 8.11
N ILE A 35 5.98 0.39 8.77
CA ILE A 35 7.37 0.75 9.07
C ILE A 35 7.87 -0.28 10.08
N LYS A 36 8.70 -1.22 9.63
CA LYS A 36 9.32 -2.19 10.54
C LYS A 36 10.36 -1.47 11.40
N PRO A 37 10.43 -1.74 12.73
CA PRO A 37 11.41 -1.09 13.61
C PRO A 37 12.86 -1.46 13.26
N SER A 38 13.10 -2.62 12.65
CA SER A 38 14.42 -3.03 12.20
C SER A 38 14.36 -3.95 10.97
N ALA A 39 15.47 -4.05 10.22
CA ALA A 39 15.57 -4.94 9.07
C ALA A 39 15.46 -6.43 9.44
N LYS A 40 15.88 -6.79 10.66
CA LYS A 40 15.95 -8.15 11.21
C LYS A 40 14.92 -8.31 12.32
N LEU A 41 13.66 -8.41 11.93
CA LEU A 41 12.55 -8.61 12.87
C LEU A 41 12.45 -10.07 13.36
N TYR A 42 12.86 -11.01 12.51
CA TYR A 42 12.81 -12.43 12.83
C TYR A 42 14.01 -12.85 13.69
N ASN A 43 13.75 -13.13 14.95
CA ASN A 43 14.69 -13.76 15.87
C ASN A 43 14.05 -15.04 16.44
N ARG A 44 14.62 -16.21 16.12
CA ARG A 44 14.13 -17.53 16.60
C ARG A 44 14.17 -17.63 18.13
N ASN A 45 15.05 -16.88 18.78
CA ASN A 45 15.20 -16.90 20.24
C ASN A 45 14.11 -16.10 20.96
N ASN A 46 13.38 -15.21 20.28
CA ASN A 46 12.28 -14.47 20.88
C ASN A 46 11.12 -15.38 21.29
N ARG A 47 10.97 -16.56 20.68
CA ARG A 47 10.00 -17.58 21.12
C ARG A 47 10.29 -18.11 22.53
N LYS A 48 11.54 -18.00 23.01
CA LYS A 48 11.94 -18.40 24.37
C LYS A 48 11.82 -17.27 25.39
N GLN A 49 11.67 -16.03 24.93
CA GLN A 49 11.68 -14.81 25.76
C GLN A 49 10.32 -14.11 25.83
N ALA A 50 9.22 -14.73 25.40
CA ALA A 50 7.90 -14.14 25.55
C ALA A 50 7.32 -14.49 26.93
N PRO A 51 7.36 -13.61 27.96
CA PRO A 51 6.27 -13.58 28.90
C PRO A 51 5.02 -13.16 28.11
N MET A 52 3.98 -13.96 28.22
CA MET A 52 2.65 -13.71 27.65
C MET A 52 2.25 -12.25 27.85
N ASN A 53 2.19 -11.47 26.77
CA ASN A 53 1.46 -10.20 26.73
C ASN A 53 1.09 -9.89 25.28
N PHE A 54 0.35 -10.83 24.69
CA PHE A 54 -0.47 -10.56 23.53
C PHE A 54 -1.88 -10.33 24.06
N ASN A 55 -2.25 -9.06 24.24
CA ASN A 55 -3.66 -8.66 24.38
C ASN A 55 -4.35 -8.91 23.03
N TYR A 56 -4.62 -10.17 22.74
CA TYR A 56 -5.59 -10.60 21.74
C TYR A 56 -6.77 -11.13 22.54
N PRO A 57 -8.00 -10.62 22.36
CA PRO A 57 -9.15 -11.22 23.00
C PRO A 57 -9.25 -12.67 22.49
N SER A 58 -9.07 -13.63 23.41
CA SER A 58 -9.02 -15.07 23.14
C SER A 58 -10.41 -15.68 22.94
N VAL A 59 -11.41 -14.88 22.59
CA VAL A 59 -12.76 -15.38 22.33
C VAL A 59 -12.89 -15.60 20.84
N LEU A 60 -12.91 -16.87 20.43
CA LEU A 60 -13.36 -17.26 19.10
C LEU A 60 -14.84 -16.86 19.01
N VAL A 61 -15.11 -15.72 18.39
CA VAL A 61 -16.47 -15.31 18.02
C VAL A 61 -16.91 -16.23 16.88
N PHE A 62 -17.47 -17.38 17.24
CA PHE A 62 -18.27 -18.16 16.32
C PHE A 62 -19.64 -17.46 16.22
N TYR A 63 -19.92 -16.90 15.04
CA TYR A 63 -21.27 -16.44 14.71
C TYR A 63 -22.16 -17.67 14.55
N THR A 64 -23.08 -17.86 15.50
CA THR A 64 -24.29 -18.68 15.35
C THR A 64 -25.50 -17.79 15.59
#